data_AF-A0A4Q2XSX2-F1
#
_entry.id   AF-A0A4Q2XSX2-F1
#
_cell.length_a   1.000
_cell.length_b   1.000
_cell.length_c   1.000
_cell.angle_alpha   90.00
_cell.angle_beta   90.00
_cell.angle_gamma   90.00
#
_symmetry.space_group_name_H-M   'P 1'
#
loop_
_entity.id
_entity.type
_entity.pdbx_description
1 polymer ?
#
loop_
_entity_poly.entity_id
_entity_poly.type
_entity_poly.pdbx_seq_one_letter_code
_entity_poly.pdbx_strand_id
1 'polypeptide(L)'
;MGGYAYLAGMTSNDLISLRKMAEAIAAKAALLASEGDAEGLRELAADTDSMILKMLDGEPCTLVGALVYKITVSMTSQALANAADKLGMEKEAARYRQIHAGSERIRDTSKRKPLVVDGLELKMKASLTPGLTIPAVYRQVEHPPEVSDKDLEPGRMMDHELLSIICAIAAFFLLGTFLAAVWAYRFRLGKPVRLLAAR
;
A
#
# COMPACT_ATOMS: atom_id res chain seq x y z
N MET A 1 -17.38 -5.80 12.72
CA MET A 1 -16.36 -4.73 12.61
C MET A 1 -15.16 -5.33 11.90
N GLY A 2 -14.92 -5.23 10.60
CA GLY A 2 -15.36 -4.32 9.54
C GLY A 2 -14.07 -3.94 8.81
N GLY A 3 -13.77 -4.53 7.64
CA GLY A 3 -12.49 -4.39 6.93
C GLY A 3 -12.07 -2.93 6.63
N TYR A 4 -13.00 -1.99 6.72
CA TYR A 4 -12.74 -0.55 6.71
C TYR A 4 -11.89 -0.07 7.90
N ALA A 5 -12.01 -0.65 9.09
CA ALA A 5 -11.13 -0.35 10.22
C ALA A 5 -9.68 -0.81 9.95
N TYR A 6 -9.51 -1.90 9.19
CA TYR A 6 -8.21 -2.42 8.76
C TYR A 6 -7.53 -1.54 7.69
N LEU A 7 -8.31 -0.74 6.96
CA LEU A 7 -7.82 0.23 5.98
C LEU A 7 -7.69 1.65 6.57
N ALA A 8 -8.50 2.00 7.56
CA ALA A 8 -8.57 3.35 8.14
C ALA A 8 -7.67 3.57 9.38
N GLY A 9 -7.03 2.51 9.89
CA GLY A 9 -6.25 2.55 11.13
C GLY A 9 -4.87 3.21 11.05
N MET A 10 -4.36 3.55 9.85
CA MET A 10 -3.09 4.27 9.71
C MET A 10 -3.35 5.70 9.23
N THR A 11 -2.97 6.67 10.05
CA THR A 11 -2.86 8.06 9.60
C THR A 11 -1.81 8.09 8.49
N SER A 12 -2.18 8.59 7.31
CA SER A 12 -1.30 8.64 6.13
C SER A 12 0.05 9.34 6.39
N ASN A 13 0.15 10.13 7.47
CA ASN A 13 1.37 10.82 7.89
C ASN A 13 2.48 9.88 8.39
N ASP A 14 2.14 8.81 9.12
CA ASP A 14 3.17 7.94 9.72
C ASP A 14 3.88 7.09 8.65
N LEU A 15 3.12 6.62 7.65
CA LEU A 15 3.63 5.87 6.50
C LEU A 15 4.54 6.71 5.60
N ILE A 16 4.16 7.96 5.33
CA ILE A 16 4.96 8.90 4.53
C ILE A 16 6.26 9.22 5.27
N SER A 17 6.21 9.37 6.59
CA SER A 17 7.39 9.64 7.42
C SER A 17 8.37 8.47 7.40
N LEU A 18 7.87 7.24 7.46
CA LEU A 18 8.71 6.05 7.43
C LEU A 18 9.46 5.88 6.09
N ARG A 19 8.81 6.18 4.97
CA ARG A 19 9.47 6.18 3.65
C ARG A 19 10.60 7.22 3.58
N LYS A 20 10.35 8.43 4.09
CA LYS A 20 11.37 9.50 4.15
C LYS A 20 12.54 9.13 5.05
N MET A 21 12.30 8.39 6.14
CA MET A 21 13.37 7.86 6.99
C MET A 21 14.27 6.88 6.22
N ALA A 22 13.70 5.98 5.42
CA ALA A 22 14.48 5.06 4.60
C ALA A 22 15.40 5.80 3.60
N GLU A 23 14.88 6.86 2.96
CA GLU A 23 15.66 7.73 2.07
C GLU A 23 16.78 8.46 2.84
N ALA A 24 16.49 8.98 4.03
CA ALA A 24 17.47 9.67 4.86
C ALA A 24 18.59 8.73 5.34
N ILE A 25 18.26 7.50 5.75
CA ILE A 25 19.24 6.47 6.12
C ILE A 25 20.13 6.15 4.92
N ALA A 26 19.55 5.97 3.73
CA ALA A 26 20.31 5.70 2.52
C ALA A 26 21.27 6.85 2.15
N ALA A 27 20.80 8.10 2.27
CA ALA A 27 21.62 9.27 2.05
C ALA A 27 22.77 9.38 3.07
N LYS A 28 22.49 9.17 4.37
CA LYS A 28 23.51 9.21 5.44
C LYS A 28 24.54 8.09 5.25
N ALA A 29 24.12 6.88 4.88
CA ALA A 29 25.03 5.78 4.59
C ALA A 29 25.97 6.10 3.42
N ALA A 30 25.45 6.77 2.37
CA ALA A 30 26.27 7.21 1.24
C ALA A 30 27.28 8.29 1.63
N LEU A 31 26.90 9.24 2.50
CA LEU A 31 27.80 10.27 3.03
C LEU A 31 28.93 9.65 3.87
N LEU A 32 28.60 8.80 4.83
CA LEU A 32 29.59 8.12 5.69
C LEU A 32 30.59 7.30 4.86
N ALA A 33 30.09 6.61 3.82
CA ALA A 33 30.95 5.88 2.90
C ALA A 33 31.88 6.80 2.08
N SER A 34 31.43 8.01 1.74
CA SER A 34 32.27 8.99 1.03
C SER A 34 33.30 9.66 1.93
N GLU A 35 32.98 9.80 3.23
CA GLU A 35 33.86 10.39 4.25
C GLU A 35 34.87 9.38 4.81
N GLY A 36 34.70 8.09 4.54
CA GLY A 36 35.57 7.04 5.07
C GLY A 36 35.24 6.62 6.51
N ASP A 37 34.10 7.06 7.05
CA ASP A 37 33.73 6.83 8.45
C ASP A 37 33.04 5.48 8.67
N ALA A 38 33.87 4.46 8.93
CA ALA A 38 33.41 3.12 9.26
C ALA A 38 32.72 3.02 10.63
N GLU A 39 33.03 3.89 11.58
CA GLU A 39 32.43 3.85 12.91
C GLU A 39 31.02 4.44 12.88
N GLY A 40 30.85 5.59 12.23
CA GLY A 40 29.53 6.18 12.00
C GLY A 40 28.61 5.28 11.18
N LEU A 41 29.16 4.48 10.24
CA LEU A 41 28.35 3.49 9.53
C LEU A 41 27.87 2.34 10.45
N ARG A 42 28.70 1.89 11.41
CA ARG A 42 28.28 0.87 12.39
C ARG A 42 27.18 1.37 13.31
N GLU A 43 27.28 2.62 13.75
CA GLU A 43 26.23 3.24 14.58
C GLU A 43 24.91 3.34 13.79
N LEU A 44 24.96 3.85 12.56
CA LEU A 44 23.78 3.94 11.69
C LEU A 44 23.16 2.55 11.41
N ALA A 45 23.99 1.53 11.22
CA ALA A 45 23.57 0.15 11.05
C ALA A 45 22.84 -0.38 12.28
N ALA A 46 23.39 -0.17 13.49
CA ALA A 46 22.77 -0.58 14.75
C ALA A 46 21.43 0.12 15.02
N ASP A 47 21.34 1.42 14.71
CA ASP A 47 20.10 2.19 14.81
C ASP A 47 19.05 1.68 13.83
N THR A 48 19.46 1.39 12.60
CA THR A 48 18.56 0.85 11.56
C THR A 48 18.03 -0.52 11.95
N ASP A 49 18.90 -1.40 12.49
CA ASP A 49 18.50 -2.72 12.96
C ASP A 49 17.49 -2.61 14.12
N SER A 50 17.75 -1.71 15.08
CA SER A 50 16.86 -1.46 16.21
C SER A 50 15.49 -0.93 15.77
N MET A 51 15.48 -0.05 14.76
CA MET A 51 14.25 0.44 14.16
C MET A 51 13.44 -0.70 13.53
N ILE A 52 14.09 -1.56 12.72
CA ILE A 52 13.43 -2.69 12.06
C ILE A 52 12.85 -3.67 13.09
N LEU A 53 13.60 -3.99 14.15
CA LEU A 53 13.11 -4.88 15.21
C LEU A 53 11.86 -4.31 15.90
N LYS A 54 11.87 -3.01 16.25
CA LYS A 54 10.68 -2.35 16.82
C LYS A 54 9.48 -2.34 15.88
N MET A 55 9.70 -2.29 14.57
CA MET A 55 8.62 -2.39 13.58
C MET A 55 8.04 -3.80 13.50
N LEU A 56 8.83 -4.84 13.77
CA LEU A 56 8.36 -6.23 13.81
C LEU A 56 7.59 -6.55 15.09
N ASP A 57 7.96 -5.93 16.21
CA ASP A 57 7.31 -6.13 17.53
C ASP A 57 6.03 -5.29 17.70
N GLY A 58 5.71 -4.40 16.75
CA GLY A 58 4.54 -3.52 16.79
C GLY A 58 3.20 -4.23 16.53
N GLU A 59 2.09 -3.48 16.65
CA GLU A 59 0.74 -3.96 16.36
C GLU A 59 0.61 -4.60 14.96
N PRO A 60 -0.33 -5.54 14.76
CA PRO A 60 -0.53 -6.21 13.48
C PRO A 60 -0.72 -5.19 12.34
N CYS A 61 0.25 -5.22 11.44
CA CYS A 61 0.41 -4.25 10.39
C CYS A 61 -0.71 -4.36 9.33
N THR A 62 -1.24 -3.22 8.87
CA THR A 62 -2.14 -3.18 7.71
C THR A 62 -1.39 -3.61 6.43
N LEU A 63 -2.12 -4.02 5.37
CA LEU A 63 -1.50 -4.40 4.10
C LEU A 63 -0.58 -3.30 3.53
N VAL A 64 -1.02 -2.04 3.64
CA VAL A 64 -0.26 -0.87 3.18
C VAL A 64 0.99 -0.67 4.04
N GLY A 65 0.87 -0.79 5.36
CA GLY A 65 2.02 -0.74 6.25
C GLY A 65 3.03 -1.86 5.95
N ALA A 66 2.57 -3.07 5.65
CA ALA A 66 3.44 -4.20 5.36
C ALA A 66 4.23 -3.97 4.07
N LEU A 67 3.60 -3.37 3.05
CA LEU A 67 4.27 -2.96 1.82
C LEU A 67 5.32 -1.88 2.08
N VAL A 68 4.99 -0.87 2.91
CA VAL A 68 5.92 0.21 3.26
C VAL A 68 7.10 -0.34 4.07
N TYR A 69 6.88 -1.24 5.02
CA TYR A 69 7.94 -1.90 5.78
C TYR A 69 8.87 -2.71 4.88
N LYS A 70 8.31 -3.48 3.94
CA LYS A 70 9.09 -4.23 2.96
C LYS A 70 10.00 -3.32 2.12
N ILE A 71 9.48 -2.18 1.66
CA ILE A 71 10.26 -1.21 0.90
C ILE A 71 11.37 -0.62 1.78
N THR A 72 11.05 -0.22 3.01
CA THR A 72 12.02 0.34 3.96
C THR A 72 13.18 -0.63 4.20
N VAL A 73 12.89 -1.90 4.56
CA VAL A 73 13.93 -2.93 4.78
C VAL A 73 14.77 -3.15 3.52
N SER A 74 14.13 -3.22 2.35
CA SER A 74 14.84 -3.43 1.08
C SER A 74 15.77 -2.27 0.75
N MET A 75 15.33 -1.03 0.93
CA MET A 75 16.12 0.17 0.61
C MET A 75 17.28 0.37 1.57
N THR A 76 17.04 0.26 2.89
CA THR A 76 18.09 0.49 3.89
C THR A 76 19.15 -0.60 3.85
N SER A 77 18.76 -1.88 3.69
CA SER A 77 19.73 -2.99 3.54
C SER A 77 20.61 -2.83 2.31
N GLN A 78 20.05 -2.40 1.17
CA GLN A 78 20.84 -2.14 -0.04
C GLN A 78 21.83 -0.99 0.14
N ALA A 79 21.39 0.11 0.76
CA ALA A 79 22.23 1.28 0.98
C ALA A 79 23.38 0.97 1.96
N LEU A 80 23.09 0.28 3.07
CA LEU A 80 24.09 -0.15 4.05
C LEU A 80 25.08 -1.14 3.44
N ALA A 81 24.63 -2.08 2.60
CA ALA A 81 25.53 -3.00 1.89
C ALA A 81 26.52 -2.23 0.98
N ASN A 82 26.00 -1.31 0.16
CA ASN A 82 26.83 -0.51 -0.74
C ASN A 82 27.82 0.39 0.00
N ALA A 83 27.41 0.95 1.15
CA ALA A 83 28.27 1.76 2.00
C ALA A 83 29.36 0.92 2.67
N ALA A 84 29.01 -0.24 3.20
CA ALA A 84 29.94 -1.19 3.81
C ALA A 84 30.98 -1.71 2.79
N ASP A 85 30.56 -1.98 1.55
CA ASP A 85 31.47 -2.36 0.46
C ASP A 85 32.53 -1.29 0.18
N LYS A 86 32.12 -0.02 0.11
CA LYS A 86 33.04 1.10 -0.10
C LYS A 86 34.07 1.27 1.02
N LEU A 87 33.70 0.89 2.24
CA LEU A 87 34.54 1.00 3.44
C LEU A 87 35.33 -0.28 3.74
N GLY A 88 35.24 -1.32 2.91
CA GLY A 88 35.95 -2.59 3.11
C GLY A 88 35.39 -3.45 4.26
N MET A 89 34.15 -3.19 4.69
CA MET A 89 33.48 -3.93 5.77
C MET A 89 32.78 -5.18 5.22
N GLU A 90 33.57 -6.17 4.80
CA GLU A 90 33.07 -7.32 4.03
C GLU A 90 31.99 -8.15 4.74
N LYS A 91 32.11 -8.32 6.06
CA LYS A 91 31.14 -9.11 6.84
C LYS A 91 29.78 -8.42 6.91
N GLU A 92 29.78 -7.13 7.18
CA GLU A 92 28.59 -6.29 7.26
C GLU A 92 27.93 -6.16 5.89
N ALA A 93 28.72 -5.95 4.83
CA ALA A 93 28.21 -5.93 3.46
C ALA A 93 27.54 -7.25 3.08
N ALA A 94 28.17 -8.39 3.39
CA ALA A 94 27.60 -9.71 3.13
C ALA A 94 26.27 -9.93 3.87
N ARG A 95 26.21 -9.55 5.15
CA ARG A 95 24.99 -9.62 5.97
C ARG A 95 23.85 -8.82 5.35
N TYR A 96 24.08 -7.56 4.99
CA TYR A 96 23.03 -6.70 4.42
C TYR A 96 22.61 -7.12 3.02
N ARG A 97 23.52 -7.67 2.20
CA ARG A 97 23.16 -8.29 0.91
C ARG A 97 22.25 -9.49 1.09
N GLN A 98 22.47 -10.33 2.11
CA GLN A 98 21.58 -11.47 2.38
C GLN A 98 20.16 -11.00 2.75
N ILE A 99 20.04 -9.95 3.57
CA ILE A 99 18.75 -9.34 3.95
C ILE A 99 18.04 -8.76 2.71
N HIS A 100 18.77 -8.03 1.87
CA HIS A 100 18.23 -7.48 0.63
C HIS A 100 17.78 -8.58 -0.34
N ALA A 101 18.60 -9.63 -0.53
CA ALA A 101 18.28 -10.77 -1.38
C ALA A 101 17.04 -11.54 -0.88
N GLY A 102 16.86 -11.67 0.44
CA GLY A 102 15.63 -12.22 1.01
C GLY A 102 14.41 -11.39 0.62
N SER A 103 14.50 -10.07 0.73
CA SER A 103 13.42 -9.13 0.36
C SER A 103 13.07 -9.19 -1.14
N GLU A 104 14.08 -9.28 -2.01
CA GLU A 104 13.95 -9.46 -3.47
C GLU A 104 13.26 -10.80 -3.81
N ARG A 105 13.67 -11.91 -3.16
CA ARG A 105 13.06 -13.23 -3.38
C ARG A 105 11.57 -13.25 -3.06
N ILE A 106 11.16 -12.62 -1.96
CA ILE A 106 9.74 -12.49 -1.60
C ILE A 106 9.00 -11.67 -2.67
N ARG A 107 9.61 -10.58 -3.16
CA ARG A 107 9.04 -9.78 -4.25
C ARG A 107 8.89 -10.58 -5.55
N ASP A 108 9.85 -11.39 -5.93
CA ASP A 108 9.78 -12.12 -7.20
C ASP A 108 8.86 -13.34 -7.12
N THR A 109 8.77 -13.98 -5.95
CA THR A 109 7.78 -15.04 -5.67
C THR A 109 6.36 -14.49 -5.76
N SER A 110 6.12 -13.26 -5.27
CA SER A 110 4.80 -12.60 -5.38
C SER A 110 4.34 -12.32 -6.82
N LYS A 111 5.28 -12.14 -7.75
CA LYS A 111 4.97 -11.89 -9.17
C LYS A 111 4.63 -13.17 -9.93
N ARG A 112 5.08 -14.33 -9.46
CA ARG A 112 5.10 -15.58 -10.23
C ARG A 112 4.01 -16.59 -9.84
N LYS A 113 3.22 -16.36 -8.78
CA LYS A 113 2.17 -17.30 -8.38
C LYS A 113 0.89 -17.09 -9.22
N PRO A 114 0.53 -17.98 -10.18
CA PRO A 114 -0.82 -18.03 -10.70
C PRO A 114 -1.75 -18.48 -9.56
N LEU A 115 -2.87 -17.77 -9.35
CA LEU A 115 -3.93 -18.26 -8.47
C LEU A 115 -4.71 -19.34 -9.22
N VAL A 116 -4.47 -20.58 -8.84
CA VAL A 116 -5.24 -21.74 -9.27
C VAL A 116 -6.03 -22.22 -8.07
N VAL A 117 -7.36 -22.20 -8.16
CA VAL A 117 -8.25 -22.87 -7.21
C VAL A 117 -8.91 -24.02 -7.98
N ASP A 118 -8.71 -25.25 -7.51
CA ASP A 118 -9.24 -26.49 -8.09
C ASP A 118 -9.05 -26.63 -9.62
N GLY A 119 -7.86 -26.26 -10.10
CA GLY A 119 -7.50 -26.42 -11.52
C GLY A 119 -8.16 -25.43 -12.48
N LEU A 120 -8.97 -24.47 -12.00
CA LEU A 120 -9.51 -23.36 -12.80
C LEU A 120 -8.94 -22.02 -12.34
N GLU A 121 -8.68 -21.12 -13.30
CA GLU A 121 -8.27 -19.75 -13.00
C GLU A 121 -9.39 -19.03 -12.24
N LEU A 122 -9.05 -18.47 -11.06
CA LEU A 122 -9.96 -17.78 -10.14
C LEU A 122 -10.84 -16.70 -10.80
N LYS A 123 -10.38 -16.17 -11.94
CA LYS A 123 -11.08 -15.17 -12.76
C LYS A 123 -12.47 -15.62 -13.23
N MET A 124 -12.73 -16.92 -13.37
CA MET A 124 -13.98 -17.40 -13.96
C MET A 124 -15.13 -17.62 -12.98
N LYS A 125 -14.86 -17.73 -11.66
CA LYS A 125 -15.90 -18.05 -10.66
C LYS A 125 -16.10 -17.00 -9.55
N ALA A 126 -15.20 -16.03 -9.42
CA ALA A 126 -15.25 -15.09 -8.30
C ALA A 126 -16.23 -13.93 -8.54
N SER A 127 -17.02 -13.58 -7.52
CA SER A 127 -17.73 -12.28 -7.45
C SER A 127 -16.74 -11.10 -7.53
N LEU A 128 -17.24 -9.89 -7.80
CA LEU A 128 -16.43 -8.72 -8.15
C LEU A 128 -15.39 -8.35 -7.06
N THR A 129 -15.77 -8.45 -5.78
CA THR A 129 -14.88 -8.13 -4.65
C THR A 129 -13.88 -9.23 -4.36
N PRO A 130 -14.27 -10.53 -4.21
CA PRO A 130 -13.33 -11.64 -4.11
C PRO A 130 -12.38 -11.74 -5.30
N GLY A 131 -12.87 -11.50 -6.52
CA GLY A 131 -12.08 -11.58 -7.76
C GLY A 131 -10.99 -10.52 -7.88
N LEU A 132 -11.13 -9.38 -7.20
CA LEU A 132 -10.10 -8.35 -7.13
C LEU A 132 -9.18 -8.51 -5.91
N THR A 133 -9.74 -8.87 -4.76
CA THR A 133 -9.02 -8.87 -3.48
C THR A 133 -8.22 -10.15 -3.24
N ILE A 134 -8.79 -11.32 -3.54
CA ILE A 134 -8.12 -12.61 -3.31
C ILE A 134 -6.82 -12.70 -4.13
N PRO A 135 -6.80 -12.37 -5.44
CA PRO A 135 -5.55 -12.40 -6.21
C PRO A 135 -4.49 -11.41 -5.71
N ALA A 136 -4.90 -10.25 -5.21
CA ALA A 136 -3.98 -9.24 -4.69
C ALA A 136 -3.30 -9.73 -3.39
N VAL A 137 -4.08 -10.32 -2.47
CA VAL A 137 -3.56 -10.84 -1.19
C VAL A 137 -2.75 -12.12 -1.38
N TYR A 138 -3.22 -13.06 -2.20
CA TYR A 138 -2.53 -14.32 -2.48
C TYR A 138 -1.15 -14.14 -3.12
N ARG A 139 -0.99 -13.07 -3.91
CA ARG A 139 0.33 -12.72 -4.44
C ARG A 139 1.26 -12.24 -3.35
N GLN A 140 0.75 -11.58 -2.31
CA GLN A 140 1.59 -10.92 -1.32
C GLN A 140 1.96 -11.80 -0.12
N VAL A 141 1.23 -12.88 0.14
CA VAL A 141 1.43 -13.76 1.31
C VAL A 141 2.11 -15.08 0.93
N GLU A 142 3.09 -15.53 1.71
CA GLU A 142 3.82 -16.79 1.46
C GLU A 142 2.91 -18.01 1.65
N HIS A 143 2.12 -18.03 2.72
CA HIS A 143 1.14 -19.07 3.07
C HIS A 143 -0.28 -18.48 3.08
N PRO A 144 -0.94 -18.36 1.91
CA PRO A 144 -2.32 -17.89 1.88
C PRO A 144 -3.25 -18.94 2.50
N PRO A 145 -4.31 -18.53 3.21
CA PRO A 145 -5.34 -19.46 3.69
C PRO A 145 -6.08 -20.08 2.49
N GLU A 146 -6.38 -21.37 2.56
CA GLU A 146 -7.09 -22.10 1.51
C GLU A 146 -8.44 -21.43 1.20
N VAL A 147 -8.64 -21.01 -0.05
CA VAL A 147 -9.90 -20.42 -0.53
C VAL A 147 -10.86 -21.55 -0.82
N SER A 148 -11.99 -21.58 -0.10
CA SER A 148 -13.08 -22.52 -0.35
C SER A 148 -13.99 -22.01 -1.47
N ASP A 149 -14.68 -22.88 -2.18
CA ASP A 149 -15.72 -22.50 -3.15
C ASP A 149 -16.77 -21.55 -2.56
N LYS A 150 -17.05 -21.67 -1.25
CA LYS A 150 -17.95 -20.76 -0.51
C LYS A 150 -17.46 -19.31 -0.47
N ASP A 151 -16.15 -19.08 -0.59
CA ASP A 151 -15.58 -17.73 -0.61
C ASP A 151 -15.74 -17.03 -1.97
N LEU A 152 -16.10 -17.80 -3.01
CA LEU A 152 -16.29 -17.32 -4.37
C LEU A 152 -17.76 -17.04 -4.72
N GLU A 153 -18.70 -17.46 -3.87
CA GLU A 153 -20.14 -17.30 -4.12
C GLU A 153 -20.56 -15.82 -4.21
N PRO A 154 -21.30 -15.41 -5.26
CA PRO A 154 -21.87 -14.08 -5.35
C PRO A 154 -22.98 -13.89 -4.31
N GLY A 155 -22.94 -12.81 -3.54
CA GLY A 155 -23.99 -12.47 -2.57
C GLY A 155 -23.55 -12.42 -1.11
N ARG A 156 -22.25 -12.37 -0.80
CA ARG A 156 -21.81 -12.04 0.55
C ARG A 156 -22.23 -10.61 0.91
N MET A 157 -22.55 -10.37 2.19
CA MET A 157 -22.98 -9.06 2.71
C MET A 157 -22.08 -7.90 2.24
N MET A 158 -20.78 -8.14 2.08
CA MET A 158 -19.81 -7.14 1.63
C MET A 158 -20.06 -6.65 0.19
N ASP A 159 -20.49 -7.51 -0.73
CA ASP A 159 -20.81 -7.10 -2.12
C ASP A 159 -22.08 -6.25 -2.16
N HIS A 160 -23.06 -6.57 -1.31
CA HIS A 160 -24.28 -5.77 -1.15
C HIS A 160 -23.99 -4.42 -0.50
N GLU A 161 -23.15 -4.38 0.53
CA GLU A 161 -22.71 -3.13 1.17
C GLU A 161 -21.97 -2.24 0.17
N LEU A 162 -21.00 -2.79 -0.58
CA LEU A 162 -20.29 -2.04 -1.63
C LEU A 162 -21.23 -1.51 -2.71
N LEU A 163 -22.16 -2.34 -3.19
CA LEU A 163 -23.15 -1.92 -4.17
C LEU A 163 -24.04 -0.80 -3.60
N SER A 164 -24.48 -0.91 -2.35
CA SER A 164 -25.30 0.12 -1.71
C SER A 164 -24.55 1.44 -1.51
N ILE A 165 -23.25 1.40 -1.17
CA ILE A 165 -22.39 2.58 -1.09
C ILE A 165 -22.24 3.21 -2.47
N ILE A 166 -21.97 2.43 -3.51
CA ILE A 166 -21.84 2.93 -4.89
C ILE A 166 -23.15 3.57 -5.35
N CYS A 167 -24.28 2.91 -5.12
CA CYS A 167 -25.60 3.45 -5.43
C CYS A 167 -25.90 4.74 -4.64
N ALA A 168 -25.53 4.80 -3.36
CA ALA A 168 -25.71 5.99 -2.54
C ALA A 168 -24.87 7.17 -3.05
N ILE A 169 -23.61 6.93 -3.40
CA ILE A 169 -22.72 7.93 -4.00
C ILE A 169 -23.29 8.41 -5.35
N ALA A 170 -23.70 7.48 -6.21
CA ALA A 170 -24.29 7.81 -7.51
C ALA A 170 -25.57 8.65 -7.35
N ALA A 171 -26.43 8.29 -6.39
CA ALA A 171 -27.63 9.06 -6.06
C ALA A 171 -27.28 10.47 -5.57
N PHE A 172 -26.23 10.62 -4.76
CA PHE A 172 -25.77 11.91 -4.27
C PHE A 172 -25.25 12.81 -5.40
N PHE A 173 -24.49 12.24 -6.35
CA PHE A 173 -24.04 12.96 -7.53
C PHE A 173 -25.21 13.37 -8.43
N LEU A 174 -26.16 12.46 -8.67
CA LEU A 174 -27.38 12.78 -9.41
C LEU A 174 -28.14 13.94 -8.76
N LEU A 175 -28.39 13.87 -7.45
CA LEU A 175 -29.04 14.94 -6.72
C LEU A 175 -28.26 16.26 -6.82
N GLY A 176 -26.93 16.20 -6.66
CA GLY A 176 -26.05 17.36 -6.81
C GLY A 176 -26.14 18.00 -8.19
N THR A 177 -26.19 17.20 -9.26
CA THR A 177 -26.35 17.73 -10.62
C THR A 177 -27.70 18.40 -10.84
N PHE A 178 -28.80 17.82 -10.31
CA PHE A 178 -30.12 18.46 -10.39
C PHE A 178 -30.17 19.77 -9.59
N LEU A 179 -29.62 19.79 -8.38
CA LEU A 179 -29.53 21.00 -7.56
C LEU A 179 -28.70 22.09 -8.26
N ALA A 180 -27.57 21.71 -8.85
CA ALA A 180 -26.74 22.62 -9.62
C ALA A 180 -27.46 23.16 -10.87
N ALA A 181 -28.23 22.31 -11.57
CA ALA A 181 -29.04 22.72 -12.71
C ALA A 181 -30.15 23.70 -12.31
N VAL A 182 -30.87 23.43 -11.21
CA VAL A 182 -31.91 24.33 -10.68
C VAL A 182 -31.30 25.66 -10.21
N TRP A 183 -30.16 25.62 -9.53
CA TRP A 183 -29.42 26.81 -9.11
C TRP A 183 -28.98 27.63 -10.33
N ALA A 184 -28.37 26.99 -11.33
CA ALA A 184 -27.95 27.64 -12.57
C ALA A 184 -29.16 28.24 -13.31
N TYR A 185 -30.28 27.53 -13.40
CA TYR A 185 -31.52 28.04 -13.99
C TYR A 185 -32.02 29.28 -13.24
N ARG A 186 -32.14 29.20 -11.92
CA ARG A 186 -32.66 30.30 -11.08
C ARG A 186 -31.80 31.57 -11.19
N PHE A 187 -30.48 31.44 -11.17
CA PHE A 187 -29.58 32.58 -11.10
C PHE A 187 -29.07 33.07 -12.47
N ARG A 188 -28.97 32.21 -13.49
CA ARG A 188 -28.55 32.61 -14.85
C ARG A 188 -29.72 32.98 -15.76
N LEU A 189 -30.86 32.28 -15.67
CA LEU A 189 -32.02 32.55 -16.56
C LEU A 189 -33.05 33.52 -15.95
N GLY A 190 -33.07 33.69 -14.62
CA GLY A 190 -34.00 34.60 -13.96
C GLY A 190 -33.82 36.09 -14.33
N LYS A 191 -32.59 36.54 -14.60
CA LYS A 191 -32.30 37.91 -15.05
C LYS A 191 -32.71 38.18 -16.51
N PRO A 192 -32.30 37.38 -17.51
CA PRO A 192 -32.68 37.63 -18.91
C PRO A 192 -34.18 37.42 -19.17
N VAL A 193 -34.85 36.47 -18.51
CA VAL A 193 -36.31 36.26 -18.68
C VAL A 193 -37.11 37.44 -18.12
N ARG A 194 -36.71 38.02 -16.98
CA ARG A 194 -37.35 39.24 -16.44
C ARG A 194 -37.13 40.46 -17.33
N LEU A 195 -35.97 40.57 -17.97
CA LEU A 195 -35.67 41.66 -18.91
C LEU A 195 -36.46 41.52 -20.21
N LEU A 196 -36.73 40.30 -20.68
CA LEU A 196 -37.57 40.04 -21.86
C LEU A 196 -39.06 40.21 -21.58
N ALA A 197 -39.53 39.91 -20.37
CA ALA A 197 -40.94 40.09 -19.97
C ALA A 197 -41.32 41.54 -19.62
N ALA A 198 -40.34 42.42 -19.41
CA ALA A 198 -40.53 43.85 -19.15
C ALA A 198 -40.49 44.72 -20.42
N ARG A 199 -40.36 44.08 -21.59
CA ARG A 199 -40.41 44.70 -22.92
C ARG A 199 -41.74 44.39 -23.58
#